data_AF-A0A0C9ZPC6-F1
#
_entry.id   AF-A0A0C9ZPC6-F1
#
_cell.length_a   1.000
_cell.length_b   1.000
_cell.length_c   1.000
_cell.angle_alpha   90.00
_cell.angle_beta   90.00
_cell.angle_gamma   90.00
#
_symmetry.space_group_name_H-M   'P 1'
#
loop_
_entity.id
_entity.type
_entity.pdbx_description
1 polymer ?
#
loop_
_entity_poly.entity_id
_entity_poly.type
_entity_poly.pdbx_seq_one_letter_code
_entity_poly.pdbx_strand_id
1 'polypeptide(L)'
;PPGAIPPLPIPTKGIFQLDVDSDIWQDSGSGEGSSEPPNWLADAGVHKGIRLMLEVDRCNEDERRLSREWSVLQEWFSMEWQNLQRALENAGQCR
;
A
#
# COMPACT_ATOMS: atom_id res chain seq x y z
N PRO A 1 -23.62 -20.18 16.74
CA PRO A 1 -24.02 -21.61 16.93
C PRO A 1 -25.16 -21.68 17.95
N PRO A 2 -25.98 -22.75 17.97
CA PRO A 2 -26.96 -22.95 19.04
C PRO A 2 -26.26 -22.86 20.41
N GLY A 3 -26.71 -21.94 21.26
CA GLY A 3 -26.09 -21.67 22.58
C GLY A 3 -25.01 -20.58 22.61
N ALA A 4 -24.75 -19.87 21.51
CA ALA A 4 -23.84 -18.73 21.53
C ALA A 4 -24.46 -17.55 22.30
N ILE A 5 -23.84 -17.18 23.42
CA ILE A 5 -24.15 -15.96 24.15
C ILE A 5 -23.40 -14.81 23.47
N PRO A 6 -24.09 -13.77 22.98
CA PRO A 6 -23.41 -12.63 22.39
C PRO A 6 -22.55 -11.93 23.45
N PRO A 7 -21.38 -11.40 23.08
CA PRO A 7 -20.60 -10.58 23.99
C PRO A 7 -21.41 -9.36 24.44
N LEU A 8 -21.10 -8.85 25.63
CA LEU A 8 -21.72 -7.64 26.14
C LEU A 8 -21.50 -6.48 25.16
N PRO A 9 -22.52 -5.62 24.92
CA PRO A 9 -22.38 -4.47 24.05
C PRO A 9 -21.26 -3.55 24.54
N ILE A 10 -20.32 -3.21 23.65
CA ILE A 10 -19.26 -2.26 23.97
C ILE A 10 -19.90 -0.86 24.08
N PRO A 11 -19.68 -0.11 25.18
CA PRO A 11 -20.23 1.22 25.35
C PRO A 11 -19.74 2.16 24.24
N THR A 12 -20.64 2.72 23.42
CA THR A 12 -20.28 3.52 22.23
C THR A 12 -19.69 4.89 22.50
N LYS A 13 -19.86 5.41 23.73
CA LYS A 13 -19.29 6.69 24.15
C LYS A 13 -17.84 6.51 24.58
N GLY A 14 -16.94 7.31 24.01
CA GLY A 14 -15.54 7.36 24.44
C GLY A 14 -14.64 6.25 23.87
N ILE A 15 -15.16 5.30 23.09
CA ILE A 15 -14.34 4.23 22.46
C ILE A 15 -13.17 4.82 21.65
N PHE A 16 -13.41 5.96 20.99
CA PHE A 16 -12.41 6.66 20.18
C PHE A 16 -11.87 7.92 20.85
N GLN A 17 -12.15 8.15 22.14
CA GLN A 17 -11.52 9.24 22.92
C GLN A 17 -10.15 8.79 23.44
N LEU A 18 -9.40 8.12 22.56
CA LEU A 18 -8.04 7.68 22.82
C LEU A 18 -7.14 8.78 22.29
N ASP A 19 -6.63 9.62 23.18
CA ASP A 19 -5.65 10.64 22.81
C ASP A 19 -4.26 9.98 22.62
N VAL A 20 -3.42 10.58 21.78
CA VAL A 20 -2.04 10.11 21.56
C VAL A 20 -1.23 10.16 22.87
N ASP A 21 -1.59 11.07 23.77
CA ASP A 21 -0.99 11.23 25.09
C ASP A 21 -1.61 10.32 26.17
N SER A 22 -2.54 9.43 25.81
CA SER A 22 -3.14 8.50 26.78
C SER A 22 -2.08 7.53 27.32
N ASP A 23 -2.04 7.34 28.64
CA ASP A 23 -1.09 6.45 29.35
C ASP A 23 -1.08 5.01 28.83
N ILE A 24 -2.12 4.58 28.11
CA ILE A 24 -2.16 3.26 27.44
C ILE A 24 -1.11 3.10 26.34
N TRP A 25 -0.58 4.21 25.80
CA TRP A 25 0.54 4.24 24.86
C TRP A 25 1.89 4.30 25.58
N GLN A 26 1.89 4.64 26.88
CA GLN A 26 3.05 4.65 27.75
C GLN A 26 3.16 3.33 28.51
N ASP A 27 3.65 2.32 27.80
CA ASP A 27 4.25 1.10 28.33
C ASP A 27 3.46 0.33 29.42
N SER A 28 2.66 -0.63 28.98
CA SER A 28 2.45 -1.85 29.76
C SER A 28 2.57 -3.07 28.86
N GLY A 29 3.69 -3.15 28.14
CA GLY A 29 4.24 -4.41 27.65
C GLY A 29 5.32 -4.97 28.58
N SER A 30 5.81 -4.15 29.52
CA SER A 30 6.75 -4.56 30.55
C SER A 30 6.07 -5.42 31.62
N GLY A 31 5.75 -6.66 31.26
CA GLY A 31 5.71 -7.73 32.23
C GLY A 31 7.09 -7.79 32.89
N GLU A 32 7.14 -7.75 34.22
CA GLU A 32 8.36 -7.95 34.99
C GLU A 32 9.04 -9.27 34.53
N GLY A 33 10.05 -9.11 33.69
CA GLY A 33 10.64 -10.19 32.91
C GLY A 33 11.34 -9.59 31.69
N SER A 34 12.49 -8.96 31.93
CA SER A 34 13.32 -8.29 30.94
C SER A 34 13.84 -9.24 29.85
N SER A 35 12.98 -9.61 28.90
CA SER A 35 13.46 -10.15 27.63
C SER A 35 14.02 -9.00 26.83
N GLU A 36 15.22 -9.16 26.28
CA GLU A 36 15.76 -8.20 25.33
C GLU A 36 14.74 -7.95 24.21
N PRO A 37 14.52 -6.69 23.81
CA PRO A 37 13.61 -6.37 22.72
C PRO A 37 14.05 -7.08 21.43
N PRO A 38 13.11 -7.48 20.56
CA PRO A 38 13.46 -8.18 19.34
C PRO A 38 14.34 -7.29 18.44
N ASN A 39 15.28 -7.89 17.71
CA ASN A 39 16.26 -7.13 16.92
C ASN A 39 15.64 -6.21 15.87
N TRP A 40 14.45 -6.55 15.32
CA TRP A 40 13.75 -5.65 14.40
C TRP A 40 13.31 -4.34 15.05
N LEU A 41 13.31 -4.23 16.39
CA LEU A 41 13.00 -3.05 17.17
C LEU A 41 14.25 -2.37 17.74
N ALA A 42 15.26 -3.15 18.13
CA ALA A 42 16.41 -2.67 18.88
C ALA A 42 17.71 -2.51 18.07
N ASP A 43 17.82 -3.20 16.92
CA ASP A 43 19.04 -3.21 16.10
C ASP A 43 18.88 -2.27 14.89
N ALA A 44 19.72 -1.22 14.85
CA ALA A 44 19.72 -0.24 13.76
C ALA A 44 20.15 -0.83 12.40
N GLY A 45 21.00 -1.86 12.41
CA GLY A 45 21.38 -2.63 11.23
C GLY A 45 20.20 -3.44 10.68
N VAL A 46 19.41 -4.07 11.56
CA VAL A 46 18.18 -4.76 11.15
C VAL A 46 17.16 -3.78 10.58
N HIS A 47 16.95 -2.62 11.21
CA HIS A 47 16.10 -1.56 10.65
C HIS A 47 16.55 -1.14 9.24
N LYS A 48 17.86 -0.91 9.06
CA LYS A 48 18.43 -0.53 7.77
C LYS A 48 18.23 -1.63 6.74
N GLY A 49 18.46 -2.88 7.12
CA GLY A 49 18.25 -4.05 6.25
C GLY A 49 16.80 -4.17 5.79
N ILE A 50 15.83 -4.06 6.70
CA ILE A 50 14.40 -4.09 6.36
C ILE A 50 14.05 -2.98 5.37
N ARG A 51 14.50 -1.74 5.62
CA ARG A 51 14.24 -0.61 4.71
C ARG A 51 14.80 -0.86 3.32
N LEU A 52 16.06 -1.33 3.22
CA LEU A 52 16.70 -1.62 1.95
C LEU A 52 15.98 -2.72 1.19
N MET A 53 15.57 -3.80 1.87
CA MET A 53 14.80 -4.88 1.24
C MET A 53 13.47 -4.36 0.68
N LEU A 54 12.72 -3.58 1.47
CA LEU A 54 11.46 -2.99 1.03
C LEU A 54 11.64 -1.99 -0.12
N GLU A 55 12.75 -1.25 -0.15
CA GLU A 55 13.08 -0.34 -1.24
C GLU A 55 13.36 -1.10 -2.53
N VAL A 56 14.14 -2.18 -2.47
CA VAL A 56 14.39 -3.06 -3.63
C VAL A 56 13.09 -3.67 -4.16
N ASP A 57 12.24 -4.20 -3.28
CA ASP A 57 10.96 -4.77 -3.69
C ASP A 57 10.06 -3.74 -4.37
N ARG A 58 10.03 -2.52 -3.84
CA ARG A 58 9.27 -1.41 -4.40
C ARG A 58 9.81 -0.98 -5.76
N CYS A 59 11.14 -0.86 -5.92
CA CYS A 59 11.75 -0.56 -7.21
C CYS A 59 11.38 -1.61 -8.26
N ASN A 60 11.41 -2.89 -7.90
CA ASN A 60 11.01 -3.98 -8.80
C ASN A 60 9.53 -3.91 -9.17
N GLU A 61 8.65 -3.56 -8.23
CA GLU A 61 7.23 -3.35 -8.51
C GLU A 61 7.02 -2.17 -9.47
N ASP A 62 7.64 -1.03 -9.17
CA ASP A 62 7.53 0.19 -9.96
C ASP A 62 8.05 -0.02 -11.39
N GLU A 63 9.17 -0.71 -11.58
CA GLU A 63 9.69 -1.04 -12.91
C GLU A 63 8.68 -1.86 -13.73
N ARG A 64 8.06 -2.87 -13.11
CA ARG A 64 7.03 -3.68 -13.78
C ARG A 64 5.79 -2.86 -14.11
N ARG A 65 5.37 -1.97 -13.21
CA ARG A 65 4.23 -1.06 -13.45
C ARG A 65 4.53 -0.11 -14.61
N LEU A 66 5.66 0.57 -14.56
CA LEU A 66 6.10 1.51 -15.60
C LEU A 66 6.21 0.83 -16.97
N SER A 67 6.77 -0.39 -17.02
CA SER A 67 6.85 -1.17 -18.26
C SER A 67 5.47 -1.42 -18.86
N ARG A 68 4.48 -1.77 -18.03
CA ARG A 68 3.10 -1.99 -18.48
C ARG A 68 2.45 -0.70 -18.96
N GLU A 69 2.54 0.37 -18.17
CA GLU A 69 1.99 1.67 -18.53
C GLU A 69 2.57 2.19 -19.84
N TRP A 70 3.87 2.01 -20.04
CA TRP A 70 4.56 2.40 -21.26
C TRP A 70 4.05 1.63 -22.49
N SER A 71 3.93 0.30 -22.40
CA SER A 71 3.36 -0.51 -23.48
C SER A 71 1.93 -0.07 -23.82
N VAL A 72 1.09 0.14 -22.82
CA VAL A 72 -0.30 0.57 -23.03
C VAL A 72 -0.36 1.94 -23.73
N LEU A 73 0.48 2.90 -23.31
CA LEU A 73 0.53 4.21 -23.95
C LEU A 73 1.00 4.15 -25.41
N GLN A 74 1.98 3.30 -25.71
CA GLN A 74 2.46 3.10 -27.08
C GLN A 74 1.40 2.46 -27.97
N GLU A 75 0.74 1.42 -27.48
CA GLU A 75 -0.35 0.75 -28.19
C GLU A 75 -1.50 1.71 -28.47
N TRP A 76 -1.93 2.47 -27.45
CA TRP A 76 -2.98 3.48 -27.59
C TRP A 76 -2.60 4.55 -28.61
N PHE A 77 -1.39 5.12 -28.54
CA PHE A 77 -0.93 6.13 -29.47
C PHE A 77 -0.87 5.61 -30.91
N SER A 78 -0.37 4.38 -31.12
CA SER A 78 -0.31 3.75 -32.43
C SER A 78 -1.70 3.56 -33.03
N MET A 79 -2.65 3.09 -32.24
CA MET A 79 -4.04 2.93 -32.66
C MET A 79 -4.66 4.28 -33.05
N GLU A 80 -4.45 5.30 -32.22
CA GLU A 80 -5.05 6.61 -32.46
C GLU A 80 -4.43 7.33 -33.66
N TRP A 81 -3.13 7.16 -33.87
CA TRP A 81 -2.46 7.62 -35.07
C TRP A 81 -3.03 6.98 -36.33
N GLN A 82 -3.23 5.65 -36.33
CA GLN A 82 -3.83 4.95 -37.46
C GLN A 82 -5.26 5.40 -37.74
N ASN A 83 -6.05 5.65 -36.69
CA ASN A 83 -7.41 6.19 -36.82
C ASN A 83 -7.41 7.57 -37.50
N LEU A 84 -6.51 8.46 -37.09
CA LEU A 84 -6.35 9.78 -37.71
C LEU A 84 -5.93 9.69 -39.18
N GLN A 85 -4.97 8.83 -39.50
CA GLN A 85 -4.53 8.61 -40.88
C GLN A 85 -5.69 8.15 -41.77
N ARG A 86 -6.48 7.15 -41.32
CA ARG A 86 -7.66 6.68 -42.05
C ARG A 86 -8.71 7.78 -42.23
N ALA A 87 -8.95 8.60 -41.19
CA ALA A 87 -9.89 9.70 -41.29
C ALA A 87 -9.47 10.75 -42.32
N LEU A 88 -8.17 11.06 -42.40
CA LEU A 88 -7.60 11.97 -43.40
C LEU A 88 -7.73 11.40 -44.82
N GLU A 89 -7.42 10.12 -45.01
CA GLU A 89 -7.56 9.44 -46.31
C GLU A 89 -9.02 9.46 -46.79
N ASN A 90 -9.96 9.12 -45.91
CA ASN A 90 -11.39 9.14 -46.23
C ASN A 90 -11.88 10.56 -46.57
N ALA A 91 -11.43 11.58 -45.83
CA ALA A 91 -11.78 12.96 -46.12
C ALA A 91 -11.21 13.45 -47.48
N GLY A 92 -10.06 12.94 -47.89
CA GLY A 92 -9.47 13.19 -49.20
C GLY A 92 -10.21 12.50 -50.35
N GLN A 93 -10.77 11.30 -50.12
CA GLN A 93 -11.55 10.55 -51.12
C GLN A 93 -12.96 11.10 -51.35
N CYS A 94 -13.51 11.87 -50.41
CA CYS A 94 -14.81 12.53 -50.56
C CYS A 94 -14.76 13.91 -51.25
N ARG A 95 -13.59 14.34 -51.77
CA ARG A 95 -13.43 15.53 -52.61
C ARG A 95 -13.31 15.16 -54.09
#